data_AF-A0AAU9FIX5-F1
#
_entry.id   AF-A0AAU9FIX5-F1
#
_cell.length_a   1.000
_cell.length_b   1.000
_cell.length_c   1.000
_cell.angle_alpha   90.00
_cell.angle_beta   90.00
_cell.angle_gamma   90.00
#
_symmetry.space_group_name_H-M   'P 1'
#
loop_
_entity.id
_entity.type
_entity.pdbx_description
1 polymer ?
#
loop_
_entity_poly.entity_id
_entity_poly.type
_entity_poly.pdbx_seq_one_letter_code
_entity_poly.pdbx_strand_id
1 'polypeptide(L)'
;MDFHDSTYDTKFFGFTAEQITAIREREVKIMISQAVENTIEKIETPATSKLLDAQKDEVIRRMEDSTIKNMKPLRELDKKYFRIPPHVLLVPDFHLEQQYTPLDEEEKNAQLKELELRFRENLITLAKLEAEASHYESVANIVQQETIEHKKIYANVPSINGYKLT
;
A
#
# COMPACT_ATOMS: atom_id res chain seq x y z
N MET A 1 -28.21 13.35 -1.46
CA MET A 1 -26.75 13.16 -1.51
C MET A 1 -26.46 12.67 -2.92
N ASP A 2 -25.46 13.23 -3.59
CA ASP A 2 -25.03 12.67 -4.87
C ASP A 2 -24.44 11.27 -4.62
N PHE A 3 -24.68 10.33 -5.52
CA PHE A 3 -24.20 8.95 -5.35
C PHE A 3 -22.67 8.92 -5.28
N HIS A 4 -22.00 9.79 -6.05
CA HIS A 4 -20.55 9.92 -6.07
C HIS A 4 -19.97 10.39 -4.73
N ASP A 5 -20.59 11.39 -4.09
CA ASP A 5 -20.18 11.87 -2.76
C ASP A 5 -20.23 10.73 -1.72
N SER A 6 -21.33 9.96 -1.73
CA SER A 6 -21.51 8.85 -0.79
C SER A 6 -20.47 7.73 -0.98
N THR A 7 -20.07 7.44 -2.22
CA THR A 7 -19.00 6.47 -2.48
C THR A 7 -17.63 6.95 -2.01
N TYR A 8 -17.37 8.25 -2.09
CA TYR A 8 -16.12 8.85 -1.61
C TYR A 8 -16.01 8.78 -0.09
N ASP A 9 -17.09 9.16 0.58
CA ASP A 9 -17.24 9.06 2.03
C ASP A 9 -17.05 7.61 2.50
N THR A 10 -17.69 6.66 1.81
CA THR A 10 -17.58 5.23 2.14
C THR A 10 -16.16 4.70 1.97
N LYS A 11 -15.42 5.12 0.93
CA LYS A 11 -14.03 4.69 0.71
C LYS A 11 -13.11 5.10 1.87
N PHE A 12 -13.37 6.24 2.49
CA PHE A 12 -12.54 6.74 3.59
C PHE A 12 -12.98 6.23 4.95
N PHE A 13 -14.28 6.32 5.26
CA PHE A 13 -14.81 5.94 6.58
C PHE A 13 -15.11 4.44 6.71
N GLY A 14 -15.30 3.74 5.59
CA GLY A 14 -15.76 2.34 5.55
C GLY A 14 -17.26 2.17 5.80
N PHE A 15 -18.00 3.26 5.96
CA PHE A 15 -19.45 3.29 6.16
C PHE A 15 -20.04 4.63 5.70
N THR A 16 -21.36 4.69 5.52
CA THR A 16 -22.08 5.93 5.25
C THR A 16 -22.63 6.58 6.53
N ALA A 17 -22.89 7.89 6.48
CA ALA A 17 -23.57 8.61 7.56
C ALA A 17 -24.91 7.96 7.94
N GLU A 18 -25.66 7.45 6.96
CA GLU A 18 -26.93 6.76 7.19
C GLU A 18 -26.75 5.43 7.93
N GLN A 19 -25.69 4.67 7.61
CA GLN A 19 -25.39 3.42 8.28
C GLN A 19 -25.05 3.64 9.76
N ILE A 20 -24.18 4.60 10.07
CA ILE A 20 -23.81 4.88 11.47
C ILE A 20 -24.97 5.46 12.27
N THR A 21 -25.81 6.30 11.65
CA THR A 21 -27.06 6.78 12.26
C THR A 21 -27.99 5.60 12.57
N ALA A 22 -28.20 4.68 11.63
CA ALA A 22 -29.08 3.53 11.83
C ALA A 22 -28.58 2.59 12.94
N ILE A 23 -27.26 2.35 13.00
CA ILE A 23 -26.63 1.57 14.07
C ILE A 23 -26.88 2.24 15.42
N ARG A 24 -26.62 3.54 15.53
CA ARG A 24 -26.84 4.30 16.77
C ARG A 24 -28.28 4.21 17.26
N GLU A 25 -29.24 4.39 16.36
CA GLU A 25 -30.66 4.32 16.73
C GLU A 25 -31.07 2.94 17.21
N ARG A 26 -30.54 1.90 16.58
CA ARG A 26 -30.74 0.52 17.04
C ARG A 26 -30.15 0.32 18.44
N GLU A 27 -28.93 0.76 18.68
CA GLU A 27 -28.27 0.62 19.99
C GLU A 27 -29.02 1.36 21.10
N VAL A 28 -29.53 2.56 20.81
CA VAL A 28 -30.37 3.32 21.74
C VAL A 28 -31.63 2.54 22.12
N LYS A 29 -32.32 1.93 21.14
CA LYS A 29 -33.50 1.10 21.43
C LYS A 29 -33.16 -0.10 22.31
N ILE A 30 -32.07 -0.80 21.99
CA ILE A 30 -31.58 -1.93 22.79
C ILE A 30 -31.29 -1.49 24.23
N MET A 31 -30.60 -0.36 24.41
CA MET A 31 -30.31 0.19 25.74
C MET A 31 -31.57 0.55 26.53
N ILE A 32 -32.58 1.14 25.87
CA ILE A 32 -33.88 1.43 26.50
C ILE A 32 -34.55 0.14 26.96
N SER A 33 -34.66 -0.87 26.09
CA SER A 33 -35.29 -2.15 26.44
C SER A 33 -34.57 -2.81 27.61
N GLN A 34 -33.24 -2.90 27.57
CA GLN A 34 -32.43 -3.47 28.63
C GLN A 34 -32.56 -2.70 29.95
N ALA A 35 -32.61 -1.38 29.91
CA ALA A 35 -32.78 -0.56 31.10
C ALA A 35 -34.14 -0.78 31.77
N VAL A 36 -35.21 -0.91 30.97
CA VAL A 36 -36.55 -1.22 31.46
C VAL A 36 -36.61 -2.64 32.05
N GLU A 37 -36.07 -3.64 31.35
CA GLU A 37 -36.01 -5.03 31.83
C GLU A 37 -35.27 -5.11 33.18
N ASN A 38 -34.06 -4.55 33.25
CA ASN A 38 -33.25 -4.49 34.47
C ASN A 38 -33.94 -3.74 35.62
N THR A 39 -34.83 -2.79 35.30
CA THR A 39 -35.61 -2.07 36.31
C THR A 39 -36.74 -2.94 36.83
N ILE A 40 -37.46 -3.63 35.93
CA ILE A 40 -38.53 -4.57 36.29
C ILE A 40 -37.98 -5.68 37.18
N GLU A 41 -36.87 -6.32 36.80
CA GLU A 41 -36.21 -7.37 37.58
C GLU A 41 -35.88 -6.95 39.02
N LYS A 42 -35.59 -5.66 39.25
CA LYS A 42 -35.24 -5.14 40.58
C LYS A 42 -36.46 -4.82 41.45
N ILE A 43 -37.61 -4.54 40.86
CA ILE A 43 -38.81 -4.09 41.58
C ILE A 43 -39.91 -5.15 41.59
N GLU A 44 -39.80 -6.19 40.76
CA GLU A 44 -40.84 -7.18 40.63
C GLU A 44 -41.05 -7.99 41.90
N THR A 45 -42.31 -8.33 42.13
CA THR A 45 -42.74 -9.29 43.15
C THR A 45 -43.76 -10.23 42.53
N PRO A 46 -44.02 -11.42 43.11
CA PRO A 46 -45.02 -12.35 42.57
C PRO A 46 -46.41 -11.74 42.37
N ALA A 47 -46.77 -10.71 43.16
CA ALA A 47 -48.03 -10.00 43.05
C ALA A 47 -48.06 -8.94 41.93
N THR A 48 -46.90 -8.42 41.51
CA THR A 48 -46.79 -7.28 40.57
C THR A 48 -46.22 -7.66 39.21
N SER A 49 -45.55 -8.81 39.07
CA SER A 49 -44.86 -9.24 37.85
C SER A 49 -45.76 -9.20 36.60
N LYS A 50 -47.00 -9.73 36.67
CA LYS A 50 -47.96 -9.66 35.55
C LYS A 50 -48.36 -8.24 35.14
N LEU A 51 -48.46 -7.33 36.11
CA LEU A 51 -48.84 -5.94 35.85
C LEU A 51 -47.68 -5.17 35.19
N LEU A 52 -46.46 -5.42 35.67
CA LEU A 52 -45.24 -4.79 35.15
C LEU A 52 -44.97 -5.26 33.71
N ASP A 53 -45.10 -6.55 33.43
CA ASP A 53 -44.91 -7.10 32.08
C ASP A 53 -45.95 -6.53 31.10
N ALA A 54 -47.22 -6.40 31.52
CA ALA A 54 -48.27 -5.81 30.70
C ALA A 54 -48.06 -4.31 30.37
N GLN A 55 -47.29 -3.58 31.18
CA GLN A 55 -46.98 -2.16 30.94
C GLN A 55 -45.61 -1.94 30.28
N LYS A 56 -44.77 -2.97 30.22
CA LYS A 56 -43.39 -2.89 29.74
C LYS A 56 -43.31 -2.27 28.35
N ASP A 57 -44.06 -2.82 27.41
CA ASP A 57 -44.02 -2.39 26.01
C ASP A 57 -44.47 -0.94 25.83
N GLU A 58 -45.47 -0.50 26.60
CA GLU A 58 -45.95 0.88 26.56
C GLU A 58 -44.93 1.86 27.14
N VAL A 59 -44.21 1.48 28.21
CA VAL A 59 -43.13 2.28 28.79
C VAL A 59 -41.96 2.41 27.80
N ILE A 60 -41.53 1.28 27.20
CA ILE A 60 -40.49 1.27 26.18
C ILE A 60 -40.87 2.19 25.02
N ARG A 61 -42.10 2.04 24.48
CA ARG A 61 -42.60 2.86 23.38
C ARG A 61 -42.56 4.36 23.70
N ARG A 62 -42.99 4.75 24.91
CA ARG A 62 -42.93 6.18 25.34
C ARG A 62 -41.51 6.71 25.45
N MET A 63 -40.58 5.89 25.95
CA MET A 63 -39.18 6.26 26.03
C MET A 63 -38.55 6.40 24.64
N GLU A 64 -38.86 5.50 23.71
CA GLU A 64 -38.44 5.59 22.31
C GLU A 64 -38.99 6.86 21.64
N ASP A 65 -40.29 7.13 21.76
CA ASP A 65 -40.95 8.32 21.20
C ASP A 65 -40.32 9.63 21.70
N SER A 66 -39.96 9.68 23.00
CA SER A 66 -39.25 10.82 23.59
C SER A 66 -37.86 10.98 22.99
N THR A 67 -37.18 9.88 22.72
CA THR A 67 -35.79 9.86 22.25
C THR A 67 -35.66 10.22 20.77
N ILE A 68 -36.66 9.90 19.93
CA ILE A 68 -36.67 10.23 18.49
C ILE A 68 -36.43 11.72 18.24
N LYS A 69 -36.99 12.61 19.08
CA LYS A 69 -36.82 14.06 18.94
C LYS A 69 -35.35 14.48 19.08
N ASN A 70 -34.62 13.82 19.97
CA ASN A 70 -33.20 14.09 20.23
C ASN A 70 -32.28 13.37 19.23
N MET A 71 -32.76 12.33 18.55
CA MET A 71 -32.00 11.65 17.50
C MET A 71 -31.90 12.49 16.23
N LYS A 72 -32.89 13.32 15.91
CA LYS A 72 -32.89 14.11 14.67
C LYS A 72 -31.68 15.05 14.53
N PRO A 73 -31.30 15.87 15.54
CA PRO A 73 -30.06 16.67 15.46
C PRO A 73 -28.80 15.82 15.31
N LEU A 74 -28.76 14.63 15.93
CA LEU A 74 -27.63 13.70 15.82
C LEU A 74 -27.47 13.19 14.39
N ARG A 75 -28.57 12.92 13.67
CA ARG A 75 -28.51 12.55 12.24
C ARG A 75 -27.86 13.64 11.39
N GLU A 76 -28.18 14.89 11.68
CA GLU A 76 -27.62 16.03 10.94
C GLU A 76 -26.14 16.25 11.26
N LEU A 77 -25.72 15.97 12.50
CA LEU A 77 -24.29 15.94 12.85
C LEU A 77 -23.56 14.81 12.12
N ASP A 78 -24.16 13.62 12.04
CA ASP A 78 -23.55 12.49 11.33
C ASP A 78 -23.31 12.82 9.86
N LYS A 79 -24.31 13.38 9.18
CA LYS A 79 -24.16 13.83 7.79
C LYS A 79 -23.12 14.93 7.61
N LYS A 80 -22.89 15.74 8.64
CA LYS A 80 -21.92 16.84 8.59
C LYS A 80 -20.49 16.35 8.82
N TYR A 81 -20.30 15.41 9.74
CA TYR A 81 -18.96 14.96 10.16
C TYR A 81 -18.49 13.71 9.41
N PHE A 82 -19.38 12.82 8.99
CA PHE A 82 -19.06 11.68 8.15
C PHE A 82 -19.24 12.02 6.67
N ARG A 83 -18.69 13.18 6.29
CA ARG A 83 -18.65 13.65 4.92
C ARG A 83 -17.30 14.27 4.62
N ILE A 84 -16.71 13.85 3.53
CA ILE A 84 -15.48 14.41 2.98
C ILE A 84 -15.88 15.66 2.20
N PRO A 85 -15.27 16.82 2.50
CA PRO A 85 -15.51 18.02 1.71
C PRO A 85 -15.10 17.80 0.25
N PRO A 86 -15.87 18.29 -0.74
CA PRO A 86 -15.58 18.05 -2.17
C PRO A 86 -14.22 18.55 -2.67
N HIS A 87 -13.60 19.47 -1.93
CA HIS A 87 -12.27 20.03 -2.25
C HIS A 87 -11.12 19.24 -1.60
N VAL A 88 -11.42 18.21 -0.81
CA VAL A 88 -10.42 17.36 -0.17
C VAL A 88 -10.26 16.09 -1.00
N LEU A 89 -9.04 15.87 -1.46
CA LEU A 89 -8.65 14.67 -2.16
C LEU A 89 -8.12 13.63 -1.16
N LEU A 90 -8.51 12.38 -1.32
CA LEU A 90 -8.01 11.26 -0.54
C LEU A 90 -6.65 10.80 -1.07
N VAL A 91 -5.80 10.30 -0.17
CA VAL A 91 -4.44 9.80 -0.47
C VAL A 91 -4.38 8.87 -1.70
N PRO A 92 -5.28 7.89 -1.88
CA PRO A 92 -5.26 7.02 -3.06
C PRO A 92 -5.44 7.78 -4.37
N ASP A 93 -6.10 8.92 -4.34
CA ASP A 93 -6.45 9.73 -5.50
C ASP A 93 -5.42 10.83 -5.79
N PHE A 94 -4.36 10.99 -4.98
CA PHE A 94 -3.34 12.03 -5.21
C PHE A 94 -2.69 11.94 -6.59
N HIS A 95 -2.67 10.76 -7.19
CA HIS A 95 -2.23 10.60 -8.59
C HIS A 95 -3.08 11.39 -9.59
N LEU A 96 -4.34 11.72 -9.27
CA LEU A 96 -5.21 12.57 -10.08
C LEU A 96 -4.82 14.06 -10.03
N GLU A 97 -4.07 14.52 -9.02
CA GLU A 97 -3.46 15.86 -9.04
C GLU A 97 -2.33 15.93 -10.07
N GLN A 98 -1.64 14.81 -10.28
CA GLN A 98 -0.64 14.66 -11.33
C GLN A 98 -1.34 14.22 -12.62
N GLN A 99 -1.96 15.17 -13.31
CA GLN A 99 -2.51 14.92 -14.64
C GLN A 99 -1.36 14.70 -15.62
N TYR A 100 -0.93 13.45 -15.77
CA TYR A 100 -0.06 13.06 -16.88
C TYR A 100 -0.84 13.28 -18.17
N THR A 101 -0.33 14.13 -19.04
CA THR A 101 -0.89 14.27 -20.37
C THR A 101 -0.52 13.04 -21.21
N PRO A 102 -1.28 12.71 -22.26
CA PRO A 102 -0.89 11.63 -23.18
C PRO A 102 0.52 11.83 -23.76
N LEU A 103 0.97 13.08 -23.88
CA LEU A 103 2.32 13.43 -24.34
C LEU A 103 3.38 13.10 -23.28
N ASP A 104 3.10 13.33 -21.99
CA ASP A 104 3.99 12.92 -20.89
C ASP A 104 4.13 11.40 -20.83
N GLU A 105 3.03 10.66 -21.04
CA GLU A 105 3.05 9.20 -21.13
C GLU A 105 3.87 8.71 -22.32
N GLU A 106 3.74 9.35 -23.48
CA GLU A 106 4.51 9.01 -24.68
C GLU A 106 6.01 9.29 -24.48
N GLU A 107 6.37 10.43 -23.88
CA GLU A 107 7.76 10.76 -23.56
C GLU A 107 8.37 9.74 -22.58
N LYS A 108 7.63 9.36 -21.52
CA LYS A 108 8.08 8.35 -20.56
C LYS A 108 8.25 6.98 -21.22
N ASN A 109 7.34 6.61 -22.11
CA ASN A 109 7.46 5.37 -22.89
C ASN A 109 8.66 5.39 -23.84
N ALA A 110 8.97 6.53 -24.45
CA ALA A 110 10.16 6.68 -25.29
C ALA A 110 11.45 6.56 -24.45
N GLN A 111 11.51 7.22 -23.29
CA GLN A 111 12.63 7.09 -22.34
C GLN A 111 12.83 5.64 -21.88
N LEU A 112 11.74 4.92 -21.61
CA LEU A 112 11.79 3.51 -21.22
C LEU A 112 12.38 2.64 -22.34
N LYS A 113 11.92 2.81 -23.58
CA LYS A 113 12.44 2.07 -24.74
C LYS A 113 13.92 2.36 -25.00
N GLU A 114 14.34 3.61 -24.85
CA GLU A 114 15.76 3.96 -24.97
C GLU A 114 16.59 3.27 -23.89
N LEU A 115 16.10 3.25 -22.65
CA LEU A 115 16.79 2.61 -21.53
C LEU A 115 16.91 1.10 -21.72
N GLU A 116 15.86 0.44 -22.22
CA GLU A 116 15.89 -0.98 -22.58
C GLU A 116 16.94 -1.29 -23.65
N LEU A 117 17.05 -0.44 -24.67
CA LEU A 117 18.03 -0.60 -25.74
C LEU A 117 19.46 -0.46 -25.20
N ARG A 118 19.73 0.62 -24.44
CA ARG A 118 21.03 0.81 -23.78
C ARG A 118 21.38 -0.33 -22.84
N PHE A 119 20.41 -0.87 -22.10
CA PHE A 119 20.64 -2.00 -21.23
C PHE A 119 21.10 -3.25 -22.00
N ARG A 120 20.46 -3.54 -23.15
CA ARG A 120 20.87 -4.66 -24.02
C ARG A 120 22.26 -4.46 -24.61
N GLU A 121 22.58 -3.25 -25.08
CA GLU A 121 23.90 -2.91 -25.60
C GLU A 121 25.00 -3.06 -24.54
N ASN A 122 24.71 -2.63 -23.31
CA ASN A 122 25.63 -2.78 -22.19
C ASN A 122 25.87 -4.25 -21.84
N LEU A 123 24.84 -5.10 -21.87
CA LEU A 123 25.00 -6.55 -21.66
C LEU A 123 25.87 -7.21 -22.73
N ILE A 124 25.67 -6.86 -24.00
CA ILE A 124 26.49 -7.39 -25.10
C ILE A 124 27.94 -6.93 -24.94
N THR A 125 28.15 -5.66 -24.59
CA THR A 125 29.49 -5.10 -24.37
C THR A 125 30.19 -5.77 -23.20
N LEU A 126 29.46 -6.02 -22.10
CA LEU A 126 30.00 -6.73 -20.93
C LEU A 126 30.45 -8.14 -21.29
N ALA A 127 29.62 -8.91 -22.01
CA ALA A 127 29.97 -10.25 -22.45
C ALA A 127 31.21 -10.27 -23.37
N LYS A 128 31.36 -9.25 -24.23
CA LYS A 128 32.58 -9.09 -25.07
C LYS A 128 33.81 -8.82 -24.23
N LEU A 129 33.73 -7.93 -23.24
CA LEU A 129 34.84 -7.61 -22.35
C LEU A 129 35.27 -8.82 -21.52
N GLU A 130 34.32 -9.62 -21.04
CA GLU A 130 34.61 -10.87 -20.33
C GLU A 130 35.32 -11.89 -21.22
N ALA A 131 34.85 -12.06 -22.47
CA ALA A 131 35.50 -12.94 -23.43
C ALA A 131 36.91 -12.46 -23.80
N GLU A 132 37.10 -11.16 -23.99
CA GLU A 132 38.40 -10.56 -24.27
C GLU A 132 39.36 -10.70 -23.08
N ALA A 133 38.90 -10.47 -21.85
CA ALA A 133 39.69 -10.68 -20.64
C ALA A 133 40.14 -12.15 -20.52
N SER A 134 39.25 -13.10 -20.75
CA SER A 134 39.58 -14.53 -20.76
C SER A 134 40.59 -14.89 -21.84
N HIS A 135 40.48 -14.28 -23.02
CA HIS A 135 41.45 -14.46 -24.10
C HIS A 135 42.84 -13.92 -23.70
N TYR A 136 42.93 -12.71 -23.17
CA TYR A 136 44.21 -12.16 -22.73
C TYR A 136 44.84 -12.96 -21.60
N GLU A 137 44.05 -13.47 -20.64
CA GLU A 137 44.56 -14.35 -19.58
C GLU A 137 45.16 -15.64 -20.16
N SER A 138 44.51 -16.23 -21.17
CA SER A 138 45.02 -17.41 -21.85
C SER A 138 46.35 -17.17 -22.58
N VAL A 139 46.48 -16.01 -23.24
CA VAL A 139 47.70 -15.61 -23.97
C VAL A 139 48.82 -15.24 -23.00
N ALA A 140 48.51 -14.55 -21.90
CA ALA A 140 49.50 -14.17 -20.88
C ALA A 140 50.20 -15.41 -20.30
N ASN A 141 49.46 -16.49 -20.07
CA ASN A 141 50.02 -17.76 -19.60
C ASN A 141 50.99 -18.38 -20.63
N ILE A 142 50.66 -18.33 -21.91
CA ILE A 142 51.53 -18.83 -23.00
C ILE A 142 52.81 -18.01 -23.09
N VAL A 143 52.70 -16.67 -23.10
CA VAL A 143 53.85 -15.75 -23.17
C VAL A 143 54.77 -15.94 -21.95
N GLN A 144 54.19 -16.16 -20.77
CA GLN A 144 54.98 -16.42 -19.57
C GLN A 144 55.73 -17.75 -19.65
N GLN A 145 55.11 -18.81 -20.16
CA GLN A 145 55.77 -20.09 -20.43
C GLN A 145 56.90 -19.95 -21.47
N GLU A 146 56.64 -19.28 -22.59
CA GLU A 146 57.64 -19.02 -23.63
C GLU A 146 58.83 -18.22 -23.05
N THR A 147 58.55 -17.21 -22.23
CA THR A 147 59.58 -16.41 -21.54
C THR A 147 60.44 -17.28 -20.61
N ILE A 148 59.84 -18.24 -19.90
CA ILE A 148 60.56 -19.19 -19.04
C ILE A 148 61.44 -20.12 -19.87
N GLU A 149 60.92 -20.67 -20.97
CA GLU A 149 61.67 -21.56 -21.87
C GLU A 149 62.83 -20.80 -22.56
N HIS A 150 62.59 -19.59 -23.06
CA HIS A 150 63.66 -18.73 -23.60
C HIS A 150 64.74 -18.45 -22.56
N LYS A 151 64.38 -18.15 -21.30
CA LYS A 151 65.38 -17.97 -20.21
C LYS A 151 66.22 -19.24 -19.98
N LYS A 152 65.62 -20.43 -20.05
CA LYS A 152 66.37 -21.71 -19.94
C LYS A 152 67.32 -21.92 -21.11
N ILE A 153 66.89 -21.59 -22.33
CA ILE A 153 67.73 -21.69 -23.53
C ILE A 153 68.94 -20.76 -23.38
N TYR A 154 68.74 -19.48 -23.08
CA TYR A 154 69.84 -18.52 -22.91
C TYR A 154 70.77 -18.86 -21.75
N ALA A 155 70.30 -19.52 -20.68
CA ALA A 155 71.14 -20.00 -19.59
C ALA A 155 72.04 -21.19 -19.98
N ASN A 156 71.61 -21.99 -20.97
CA ASN A 156 72.33 -23.17 -21.46
C ASN A 156 73.20 -22.90 -22.69
N VAL A 157 73.21 -21.67 -23.21
CA VAL A 157 74.18 -21.25 -24.22
C VAL A 157 75.47 -20.86 -23.49
N PRO A 158 76.59 -21.61 -23.63
CA PRO A 158 77.86 -21.15 -23.08
C PRO A 158 78.19 -19.82 -23.76
N SER A 159 78.52 -18.81 -22.96
CA SER A 159 79.01 -17.52 -23.46
C SER A 159 80.12 -17.80 -24.47
N ILE A 160 79.84 -17.56 -25.76
CA ILE A 160 80.90 -17.47 -26.75
C ILE A 160 81.67 -16.21 -26.38
N ASN A 161 82.72 -16.39 -25.57
CA ASN A 161 83.77 -15.41 -25.31
C ASN A 161 84.46 -15.14 -26.65
N GLY A 162 83.83 -14.36 -27.51
CA GLY A 162 84.50 -13.65 -28.58
C GLY A 162 85.28 -12.49 -27.97
N TYR A 163 86.58 -12.45 -28.26
CA TYR A 163 87.55 -11.39 -27.94
C TYR A 163 88.27 -11.48 -26.59
N LYS A 164 89.27 -12.38 -26.51
CA LYS A 164 90.57 -12.00 -25.93
C LYS A 164 91.31 -11.18 -26.97
N LEU A 165 91.34 -9.87 -26.78
CA LEU A 165 92.30 -8.97 -27.40
C LEU A 165 93.67 -9.22 -26.74
N THR A 166 94.60 -9.79 -27.49
CA THR A 166 96.06 -9.61 -27.34
C THR A 166 96.65 -9.58 -28.73
#